data_AF-A0A3N9V934-F1
#
_entry.id   AF-A0A3N9V934-F1
#
_cell.length_a   1.000
_cell.length_b   1.000
_cell.length_c   1.000
_cell.angle_alpha   90.00
_cell.angle_beta   90.00
_cell.angle_gamma   90.00
#
_symmetry.space_group_name_H-M   'P 1'
#
loop_
_entity.id
_entity.type
_entity.pdbx_description
1 polymer ?
#
loop_
_entity_poly.entity_id
_entity_poly.type
_entity_poly.pdbx_seq_one_letter_code
_entity_poly.pdbx_strand_id
1 'polypeptide(L)' 'MAQNDVRERISATEAAEELETTHLRVLMLIKEGALDGIQDGEEWSITRKSLDCFQSHGSNAQAQIKCRTACGGNCGNH' A
#
# COMPACT_ATOMS: atom_id res chain seq x y z
N MET A 1 -14.42 8.24 21.23
CA MET A 1 -12.96 8.07 21.17
C MET A 1 -12.70 6.75 20.46
N ALA A 2 -12.55 6.79 19.14
CA ALA A 2 -12.51 5.57 18.32
C ALA A 2 -11.15 4.87 18.46
N GLN A 3 -11.19 3.85 19.33
CA GLN A 3 -10.50 2.57 19.35
C GLN A 3 -9.25 2.41 18.47
N ASN A 4 -8.16 2.12 19.17
CA ASN A 4 -6.76 2.06 18.78
C ASN A 4 -6.33 0.64 18.33
N ASP A 5 -7.21 -0.07 17.61
CA ASP A 5 -6.92 -1.37 16.98
C ASP A 5 -6.56 -1.22 15.49
N VAL A 6 -6.38 0.03 15.06
CA VAL A 6 -5.97 0.57 13.75
C VAL A 6 -4.46 0.86 13.72
N ARG A 7 -3.64 0.05 14.38
CA ARG A 7 -2.23 0.41 14.62
C ARG A 7 -1.30 0.31 13.41
N GLU A 8 -1.74 -0.25 12.29
CA GLU A 8 -0.91 -0.44 11.10
C GLU A 8 -1.67 -0.19 9.77
N ARG A 9 -2.80 0.51 9.78
CA ARG A 9 -3.55 0.85 8.56
C ARG A 9 -3.76 2.36 8.49
N ILE A 10 -3.53 2.92 7.30
CA ILE A 10 -3.68 4.35 7.03
C ILE A 10 -4.74 4.55 5.95
N SER A 11 -5.41 5.70 5.96
CA SER A 11 -6.41 6.02 4.94
C SER A 11 -5.77 6.16 3.55
N ALA A 12 -6.57 6.00 2.49
CA ALA A 12 -6.11 6.25 1.12
C ALA A 12 -5.60 7.69 0.90
N THR A 13 -6.11 8.64 1.69
CA THR A 13 -5.62 10.03 1.67
C THR A 13 -4.23 10.14 2.29
N GLU A 14 -4.02 9.58 3.48
CA GLU A 14 -2.69 9.57 4.11
C GLU A 14 -1.66 8.80 3.27
N ALA A 15 -2.05 7.64 2.72
CA ALA A 15 -1.21 6.88 1.82
C ALA A 15 -0.84 7.66 0.55
N ALA A 16 -1.73 8.53 0.07
CA ALA A 16 -1.46 9.38 -1.08
C ALA A 16 -0.39 10.43 -0.76
N GLU A 17 -0.45 11.03 0.43
CA GLU A 17 0.56 11.99 0.89
C GLU A 17 1.93 11.32 1.07
N GLU A 18 1.98 10.14 1.70
CA GLU A 18 3.22 9.38 1.92
C GLU A 18 3.87 8.88 0.61
N LEU A 19 3.06 8.55 -0.39
CA LEU A 19 3.53 8.10 -1.70
C LEU A 19 3.74 9.27 -2.68
N GLU A 20 3.58 10.51 -2.22
CA GLU A 20 3.60 11.73 -3.03
C GLU A 20 2.76 11.58 -4.31
N THR A 21 1.57 11.00 -4.15
CA THR A 21 0.67 10.65 -5.24
C THR A 21 -0.75 11.16 -4.98
N THR A 22 -1.67 10.88 -5.90
CA THR A 22 -3.07 11.30 -5.75
C THR A 22 -3.91 10.19 -5.12
N HIS A 23 -4.96 10.57 -4.38
CA HIS A 23 -5.92 9.63 -3.81
C HIS A 23 -6.47 8.66 -4.88
N LEU A 24 -6.80 9.16 -6.07
CA LEU A 24 -7.22 8.32 -7.20
C LEU A 24 -6.15 7.31 -7.61
N ARG A 25 -4.87 7.69 -7.61
CA ARG A 25 -3.78 6.77 -7.91
C ARG A 25 -3.67 5.68 -6.85
N VAL A 26 -3.84 5.99 -5.58
CA VAL A 26 -3.87 4.98 -4.50
C VAL A 26 -5.01 3.99 -4.72
N LEU A 27 -6.21 4.46 -5.03
CA LEU A 27 -7.35 3.58 -5.35
C LEU A 27 -7.08 2.70 -6.58
N MET A 28 -6.45 3.25 -7.61
CA MET A 28 -6.01 2.47 -8.77
C MET A 28 -5.01 1.39 -8.38
N LEU A 29 -4.01 1.71 -7.55
CA LEU A 29 -2.99 0.75 -7.09
C LEU A 29 -3.59 -0.39 -6.27
N ILE A 30 -4.59 -0.10 -5.44
CA ILE A 30 -5.33 -1.14 -4.72
C ILE A 30 -6.09 -2.03 -5.70
N LYS A 31 -6.78 -1.44 -6.69
CA LYS A 31 -7.51 -2.16 -7.74
C LYS A 31 -6.60 -2.99 -8.64
N GLU A 32 -5.39 -2.50 -8.93
CA GLU A 32 -4.34 -3.20 -9.68
C GLU A 32 -3.65 -4.29 -8.85
N GLY A 33 -3.91 -4.36 -7.53
CA GLY A 33 -3.32 -5.33 -6.61
C GLY A 33 -1.87 -5.03 -6.24
N ALA A 34 -1.42 -3.79 -6.44
CA ALA A 34 -0.11 -3.30 -6.01
C ALA A 34 -0.10 -2.86 -4.54
N LEU A 35 -1.25 -2.43 -4.00
CA LEU A 35 -1.42 -2.12 -2.58
C LEU A 35 -2.49 -3.02 -1.95
N ASP A 36 -2.22 -3.49 -0.73
CA ASP A 36 -3.19 -4.20 0.10
C ASP A 36 -4.08 -3.18 0.82
N GLY A 37 -5.24 -2.93 0.21
CA GLY A 37 -6.28 -2.06 0.74
C GLY A 37 -7.50 -2.85 1.19
N ILE A 38 -8.02 -2.51 2.36
CA ILE A 38 -9.28 -3.02 2.91
C ILE A 38 -10.29 -1.88 2.83
N GLN A 39 -11.44 -2.15 2.20
CA GLN A 39 -12.56 -1.23 2.21
C GLN A 39 -13.36 -1.42 3.51
N ASP A 40 -13.42 -0.38 4.33
CA ASP A 40 -14.27 -0.32 5.52
C ASP A 40 -15.38 0.71 5.27
N GLY A 41 -16.55 0.23 4.89
CA GLY A 41 -17.67 1.08 4.45
C GLY A 41 -17.36 1.85 3.16
N GLU A 42 -17.29 3.18 3.27
CA GLU A 42 -17.01 4.09 2.16
C GLU A 42 -15.53 4.47 2.06
N GLU A 43 -14.71 4.11 3.05
CA GLU A 43 -13.30 4.47 3.12
C GLU A 43 -12.39 3.30 2.78
N TRP A 44 -11.31 3.60 2.05
CA TRP A 44 -10.25 2.64 1.76
C TRP A 44 -9.10 2.85 2.74
N SER A 45 -8.73 1.77 3.43
CA SER A 45 -7.61 1.74 4.37
C SER A 45 -6.51 0.83 3.86
N ILE A 46 -5.28 1.32 3.77
CA ILE A 46 -4.11 0.60 3.27
C ILE A 46 -3.28 0.11 4.44
N THR A 47 -2.84 -1.14 4.39
CA THR A 47 -1.94 -1.68 5.41
C THR A 47 -0.54 -1.10 5.23
N ARG A 48 0.06 -0.55 6.29
CA ARG A 48 1.43 0.01 6.27
C ARG A 48 2.46 -0.94 5.70
N LYS A 49 2.35 -2.24 5.97
CA LYS A 49 3.25 -3.26 5.40
C LYS A 49 3.25 -3.27 3.87
N SER A 50 2.08 -3.08 3.25
CA SER A 50 1.99 -3.01 1.80
C SER A 50 2.54 -1.70 1.27
N LEU A 51 2.33 -0.60 1.99
CA LEU A 51 2.85 0.72 1.62
C LEU A 51 4.38 0.79 1.73
N ASP A 52 4.95 0.25 2.81
CA ASP A 52 6.40 0.17 3.03
C ASP A 52 7.09 -0.70 1.98
N CYS A 53 6.48 -1.85 1.67
CA CYS A 53 6.88 -2.67 0.54
C CYS A 53 6.81 -1.85 -0.76
N PHE A 54 5.72 -1.10 -0.96
CA PHE A 54 5.53 -0.30 -2.15
C PHE A 54 6.59 0.79 -2.33
N GLN A 55 6.94 1.50 -1.25
CA GLN A 55 8.01 2.51 -1.24
C GLN A 55 9.39 1.88 -1.44
N SER A 56 9.68 0.77 -0.77
CA SER A 56 10.97 0.07 -0.87
C SER A 56 11.27 -0.41 -2.30
N HIS A 57 10.23 -0.70 -3.08
CA HIS A 57 10.35 -1.05 -4.51
C HIS A 57 10.32 0.16 -5.46
N GLY A 58 10.42 1.38 -4.93
CA GLY A 58 10.55 2.62 -5.71
C GLY A 58 9.23 3.13 -6.31
N SER A 59 8.10 2.89 -5.65
CA SER A 59 6.76 3.30 -6.12
C SER A 59 6.37 2.77 -7.51
N ASN A 60 7.05 1.73 -8.00
CA ASN A 60 6.81 1.21 -9.33
C ASN A 60 5.75 0.11 -9.29
N ALA A 61 4.53 0.43 -9.71
CA ALA A 61 3.38 -0.49 -9.76
C ALA A 61 3.68 -1.81 -10.51
N GLN A 62 4.54 -1.78 -11.55
CA GLN A 62 4.89 -2.99 -12.31
C GLN A 62 5.83 -3.94 -11.57
N ALA A 63 6.62 -3.44 -10.61
CA ALA A 63 7.48 -4.28 -9.78
C ALA A 63 6.69 -5.09 -8.74
N GLN A 64 5.48 -4.62 -8.39
CA GLN A 64 4.72 -5.07 -7.23
C GLN A 64 3.82 -6.26 -7.55
N ILE A 65 3.25 -6.27 -8.77
CA ILE A 65 2.52 -7.44 -9.29
C ILE A 65 3.43 -8.69 -9.30
N LYS A 66 4.75 -8.50 -9.45
CA LYS A 66 5.74 -9.58 -9.33
C LYS A 66 6.14 -9.91 -7.88
N CYS A 67 5.96 -8.98 -6.94
CA CYS A 67 6.30 -9.18 -5.52
C CYS A 67 5.26 -9.99 -4.73
N ARG A 68 4.02 -10.12 -5.23
CA ARG A 68 3.01 -10.99 -4.61
C ARG A 68 3.45 -12.45 -4.48
N THR A 69 4.42 -12.88 -5.29
CA THR A 69 5.04 -14.22 -5.23
C THR A 69 6.45 -14.22 -4.61
N ALA A 70 7.06 -13.05 -4.38
CA ALA A 70 8.48 -12.92 -4.05
C ALA A 70 8.79 -12.27 -2.68
N CYS A 71 7.80 -11.71 -1.97
CA CYS A 71 7.97 -11.25 -0.58
C CYS A 71 8.14 -12.39 0.46
N GLY A 72 8.70 -13.53 0.04
CA GLY A 72 9.22 -14.60 0.89
C GLY A 72 10.73 -14.83 0.74
N GLY A 73 11.44 -14.07 -0.11
CA GLY A 73 12.87 -14.31 -0.34
C GLY A 73 13.62 -13.07 -0.83
N ASN A 74 14.38 -12.46 0.09
CA ASN A 74 15.60 -11.71 -0.16
C ASN A 74 15.57 -10.71 -1.34
N CYS A 75 15.08 -9.49 -1.10
CA CYS A 75 15.28 -8.37 -2.01
C CYS A 75 16.78 -8.01 -2.05
N GLY A 76 17.46 -8.48 -3.09
CA GLY A 76 18.89 -8.34 -3.30
C GLY A 76 19.29 -6.91 -3.67
N ASN A 77 20.29 -6.41 -2.96
CA ASN A 77 21.04 -5.20 -3.24
C ASN A 77 22.16 -5.53 -4.27
N HIS A 78 22.18 -4.89 -5.43
CA HIS A 78 23.39 -4.70 -6.24
C HIS A 78 23.28 -3.43 -7.07
#